data_AF-F2L5V6-F1
#
_entry.id   AF-F2L5V6-F1
#
_cell.length_a   1.000
_cell.length_b   1.000
_cell.length_c   1.000
_cell.angle_alpha   90.00
_cell.angle_beta   90.00
_cell.angle_gamma   90.00
#
_symmetry.space_group_name_H-M   'P 1'
#
loop_
_entity.id
_entity.type
_entity.pdbx_description
1 polymer ?
#
loop_
_entity_poly.entity_id
_entity_poly.type
_entity_poly.pdbx_seq_one_letter_code
_entity_poly.pdbx_strand_id
1 'polypeptide(L)' 'MSFQERVRKEAATAQPVANCEVNDFDAFSSLVPPALQNAVLDALRAGSIPPELQPLLRRLREAGILVCT' A
#
# COMPACT_ATOMS: atom_id res chain seq x y z
N MET A 1 -6.73 1.17 -28.16
CA MET A 1 -6.76 0.64 -26.78
C MET A 1 -6.78 1.82 -25.83
N SER A 2 -7.88 2.02 -25.11
CA SER A 2 -8.14 3.22 -24.32
C SER A 2 -7.28 3.23 -23.05
N PHE A 3 -6.83 4.43 -22.66
CA PHE A 3 -6.05 4.65 -21.43
C PHE A 3 -6.79 4.10 -20.20
N GLN A 4 -8.13 4.15 -20.22
CA GLN A 4 -9.00 3.59 -19.18
C GLN A 4 -8.88 2.07 -18.97
N GLU A 5 -8.59 1.28 -20.02
CA GLU A 5 -8.42 -0.17 -19.89
C GLU A 5 -7.07 -0.56 -19.29
N ARG A 6 -6.03 0.26 -19.46
CA ARG A 6 -4.71 0.03 -18.82
C ARG A 6 -4.79 0.22 -17.31
N VAL A 7 -5.46 1.29 -16.87
CA VAL A 7 -5.69 1.57 -15.45
C VAL A 7 -6.46 0.43 -14.77
N ARG A 8 -7.48 -0.13 -15.44
CA ARG A 8 -8.23 -1.28 -14.91
C ARG A 8 -7.43 -2.58 -14.84
N LYS A 9 -6.49 -2.80 -15.76
CA LYS A 9 -5.64 -4.00 -15.76
C LYS A 9 -4.53 -3.94 -14.70
N GLU A 10 -3.98 -2.75 -14.42
CA GLU A 10 -2.99 -2.58 -13.34
C GLU A 10 -3.62 -2.76 -11.95
N ALA A 11 -4.86 -2.33 -11.77
CA ALA A 11 -5.63 -2.57 -10.54
C ALA A 11 -5.95 -4.06 -10.32
N ALA A 12 -6.00 -4.90 -11.36
CA ALA A 12 -6.29 -6.32 -11.25
C ALA A 12 -5.11 -7.17 -10.71
N THR A 13 -3.91 -6.61 -10.65
CA THR A 13 -2.73 -7.17 -9.97
C THR A 13 -2.44 -6.54 -8.61
N ALA A 14 -3.32 -5.64 -8.14
CA ALA A 14 -3.33 -5.27 -6.74
C ALA A 14 -3.86 -6.49 -5.98
N GLN A 15 -2.96 -7.19 -5.30
CA GLN A 15 -3.37 -8.19 -4.33
C GLN A 15 -4.39 -7.54 -3.39
N PRO A 16 -5.50 -8.20 -3.03
CA PRO A 16 -6.50 -7.62 -2.15
C PRO A 16 -5.86 -7.39 -0.80
N VAL A 17 -5.42 -6.15 -0.56
CA VAL A 17 -4.92 -5.69 0.73
C VAL A 17 -6.09 -5.03 1.45
N ALA A 18 -7.25 -5.70 1.41
CA ALA A 18 -8.54 -5.10 1.71
C ALA A 18 -8.70 -4.69 3.18
N ASN A 19 -7.80 -5.10 4.08
CA ASN A 19 -7.87 -4.73 5.49
C ASN A 19 -6.49 -4.54 6.15
N CYS A 20 -5.51 -3.94 5.46
CA CYS A 20 -4.29 -3.54 6.16
C CYS A 20 -4.43 -2.12 6.71
N GLU A 21 -4.10 -1.95 7.98
CA GLU A 21 -4.10 -0.66 8.68
C GLU A 21 -2.73 -0.40 9.31
N VAL A 22 -2.39 0.87 9.46
CA VAL A 22 -1.17 1.29 10.18
C VAL A 22 -1.43 1.17 11.67
N ASN A 23 -0.72 0.24 12.31
CA ASN A 23 -0.75 0.04 13.75
C ASN A 23 0.19 1.01 14.47
N ASP A 24 1.35 1.29 13.87
CA ASP A 24 2.36 2.18 14.45
C ASP A 24 2.72 3.31 13.48
N PHE A 25 2.08 4.47 13.66
CA PHE A 25 2.32 5.64 12.81
C PHE A 25 3.71 6.25 13.00
N ASP A 26 4.30 6.09 14.18
CA ASP A 26 5.62 6.64 14.51
C ASP A 26 6.69 5.86 13.74
N ALA A 27 6.67 4.52 13.83
CA ALA A 27 7.53 3.64 13.07
C ALA A 27 7.30 3.76 11.55
N PHE A 28 6.05 3.89 11.12
CA PHE A 28 5.70 4.13 9.72
C PHE A 28 6.35 5.42 9.20
N SER A 29 6.24 6.53 9.94
CA SER A 29 6.82 7.81 9.53
C SER A 29 8.35 7.81 9.52
N SER A 30 8.98 6.99 10.38
CA SER A 30 10.44 6.82 10.41
C SER A 30 10.98 5.95 9.27
N LEU A 31 10.22 4.95 8.83
CA LEU A 31 10.66 3.97 7.81
C LEU A 31 10.21 4.34 6.39
N VAL A 32 9.13 5.10 6.26
CA VAL A 32 8.56 5.50 4.98
C VAL A 32 8.91 6.94 4.68
N PRO A 33 9.53 7.24 3.52
CA PRO A 33 9.80 8.61 3.10
C PRO A 33 8.51 9.43 3.04
N PRO A 34 8.52 10.71 3.46
CA PRO A 34 7.32 11.54 3.49
C PRO A 34 6.64 11.69 2.12
N ALA A 35 7.41 11.60 1.02
CA ALA A 35 6.89 11.57 -0.34
C ALA A 35 6.02 10.34 -0.66
N LEU A 36 6.27 9.21 0.01
CA LEU A 36 5.56 7.95 -0.19
C LEU A 36 4.50 7.67 0.90
N GLN A 37 4.54 8.39 2.03
CA GLN A 37 3.57 8.21 3.12
C GLN A 37 2.13 8.42 2.62
N ASN A 38 1.86 9.52 1.92
CA ASN A 38 0.53 9.79 1.37
C ASN A 38 0.10 8.73 0.35
N ALA A 39 1.01 8.29 -0.51
CA ALA A 39 0.74 7.26 -1.51
C ALA A 39 0.38 5.91 -0.87
N VAL A 40 1.06 5.52 0.22
CA VAL A 40 0.74 4.31 0.98
C VAL A 40 -0.61 4.45 1.69
N LEU A 41 -0.89 5.61 2.31
CA LEU A 41 -2.17 5.84 2.99
C LEU A 41 -3.36 5.82 2.03
N ASP A 42 -3.22 6.43 0.85
CA ASP A 42 -4.25 6.38 -0.20
C ASP A 42 -4.43 4.97 -0.74
N ALA A 43 -3.34 4.21 -0.89
CA ALA A 43 -3.39 2.81 -1.32
C ALA A 43 -4.11 1.91 -0.29
N LEU A 44 -3.85 2.10 1.00
CA LEU A 44 -4.55 1.40 2.08
C LEU A 44 -6.04 1.76 2.10
N ARG A 45 -6.37 3.07 1.99
CA ARG A 45 -7.77 3.54 1.92
C ARG A 45 -8.50 3.00 0.69
N ALA A 46 -7.81 2.88 -0.44
CA ALA A 46 -8.36 2.32 -1.67
C ALA A 46 -8.51 0.78 -1.60
N GLY A 47 -7.94 0.12 -0.59
CA GLY A 47 -7.88 -1.34 -0.49
C GLY A 47 -7.03 -1.99 -1.58
N SER A 48 -6.19 -1.20 -2.26
CA SER A 48 -5.45 -1.59 -3.46
C SER A 48 -4.06 -0.98 -3.41
N ILE A 49 -3.06 -1.86 -3.33
CA ILE A 49 -1.67 -1.44 -3.17
C ILE A 49 -0.92 -1.56 -4.49
N PRO A 50 -0.29 -0.47 -4.96
CA PRO A 50 0.48 -0.51 -6.19
C PRO A 50 1.67 -1.47 -6.04
N PRO A 51 2.06 -2.17 -7.11
CA PRO A 51 3.11 -3.18 -7.07
C PRO A 51 4.47 -2.63 -6.58
N GLU A 52 4.75 -1.36 -6.85
CA GLU A 52 5.91 -0.61 -6.37
C GLU A 52 6.00 -0.56 -4.82
N LEU A 53 4.85 -0.52 -4.15
CA LEU A 53 4.76 -0.41 -2.69
C LEU A 53 4.63 -1.77 -1.98
N GLN A 54 4.34 -2.86 -2.70
CA GLN A 54 4.31 -4.21 -2.12
C GLN A 54 5.57 -4.60 -1.33
N PRO A 55 6.80 -4.41 -1.83
CA PRO A 55 7.99 -4.81 -1.07
C PRO A 55 8.16 -3.99 0.21
N LEU A 56 7.75 -2.72 0.19
CA LEU A 56 7.76 -1.84 1.36
C LEU A 56 6.70 -2.30 2.38
N LEU A 57 5.49 -2.60 1.91
CA LEU A 57 4.42 -3.10 2.77
C LEU A 57 4.74 -4.45 3.42
N ARG A 58 5.39 -5.35 2.68
CA ARG A 58 5.83 -6.63 3.24
C ARG A 58 6.77 -6.40 4.43
N ARG A 59 7.74 -5.49 4.29
CA ARG A 59 8.67 -5.14 5.38
C ARG A 59 7.94 -4.49 6.56
N LEU A 60 6.99 -3.59 6.29
CA LEU A 60 6.19 -2.97 7.33
C LEU A 60 5.33 -4.00 8.08
N ARG A 61 4.77 -5.00 7.38
CA ARG A 61 4.01 -6.10 8.00
C ARG A 61 4.92 -7.02 8.82
N GLU A 62 6.09 -7.37 8.30
CA GLU A 62 7.12 -8.16 9.01
C GLU A 62 7.61 -7.43 10.27
N ALA A 63 7.67 -6.09 10.23
CA ALA A 63 8.01 -5.24 11.36
C ALA A 63 6.84 -4.99 12.34
N GLY A 64 5.63 -5.48 12.06
CA GLY A 64 4.44 -5.25 12.91
C GLY A 64 3.84 -3.85 12.82
N ILE A 65 4.27 -3.05 11.84
CA ILE A 65 3.83 -1.67 11.62
C ILE A 65 2.49 -1.63 10.89
N LEU A 66 2.29 -2.60 9.99
CA LEU A 66 1.00 -2.82 9.32
C LEU A 66 0.36 -4.09 9.83
N VAL A 67 -0.91 -3.99 10.22
CA VAL A 67 -1.73 -5.13 10.63
C VAL A 67 -2.75 -5.36 9.54
N CYS A 68 -2.80 -6.59 9.05
CA CYS A 68 -3.66 -7.02 7.97
C CYS A 68 -4.62 -8.08 8.49
N THR A 69 -5.93 -7.89 8.36
CA THR A 69 -6.97 -8.84 8.80
C THR A 69 -7.57 -9.64 7.67
#